data_AF-A0AAJ0CUM6-F1
#
_entry.id   AF-A0AAJ0CUM6-F1
#
_cell.length_a   1.000
_cell.length_b   1.000
_cell.length_c   1.000
_cell.angle_alpha   90.00
_cell.angle_beta   90.00
_cell.angle_gamma   90.00
#
_symmetry.space_group_name_H-M   'P 1'
#
loop_
_entity.id
_entity.type
_entity.pdbx_description
1 polymer ?
#
loop_
_entity_poly.entity_id
_entity_poly.type
_entity_poly.pdbx_seq_one_letter_code
_entity_poly.pdbx_strand_id
1 'polypeptide(L)'
;MKPQSLVYLIIASAAAEVTSSNQLLPRKSSRNWAGAIQRASQIKYVSAILTVPSVNPSSGLGASFWVGIDGSKCKNAILQTGVDFDQGSLHPWYEWFPDDTKQYEQPISANPGDRIRMTVEAYSPTAGRSSMENLSTGEKAFVELKNQVALCLEDAEWIVENITQGLADFGSVRFEEVEWRGGKGRGNARGAVIYDLGKETRCRAEARTVECSHIGR
;
A
#
# COMPACT_ATOMS: atom_id res chain seq x y z
N MET A 1 -23.35 17.25 -69.27
CA MET A 1 -22.78 17.37 -67.91
C MET A 1 -23.69 16.61 -66.95
N LYS A 2 -23.22 15.50 -66.36
CA LYS A 2 -23.98 14.66 -65.43
C LYS A 2 -23.59 15.03 -63.99
N PRO A 3 -24.54 15.19 -63.05
CA PRO A 3 -24.20 15.43 -61.64
C PRO A 3 -23.75 14.12 -60.98
N GLN A 4 -22.60 14.15 -60.31
CA GLN A 4 -22.14 13.07 -59.44
C GLN A 4 -22.77 13.25 -58.05
N SER A 5 -23.56 12.28 -57.63
CA SER A 5 -24.10 12.21 -56.26
C SER A 5 -22.99 11.88 -55.27
N LEU A 6 -22.77 12.76 -54.29
CA LEU A 6 -21.91 12.51 -53.14
C LEU A 6 -22.66 11.61 -52.14
N VAL A 7 -22.18 10.39 -51.93
CA VAL A 7 -22.67 9.50 -50.86
C VAL A 7 -21.85 9.80 -49.61
N TYR A 8 -22.48 10.38 -48.58
CA TYR A 8 -21.87 10.54 -47.27
C TYR A 8 -21.95 9.21 -46.50
N LEU A 9 -20.79 8.61 -46.23
CA LEU A 9 -20.66 7.42 -45.40
C LEU A 9 -20.71 7.86 -43.93
N ILE A 10 -21.80 7.54 -43.23
CA ILE A 10 -21.89 7.73 -41.78
C ILE A 10 -21.10 6.60 -41.12
N ILE A 11 -19.94 6.92 -40.53
CA ILE A 11 -19.15 5.96 -39.76
C ILE A 11 -19.74 5.93 -38.34
N ALA A 12 -20.49 4.90 -38.02
CA ALA A 12 -20.90 4.63 -36.65
C ALA A 12 -19.66 4.24 -35.83
N SER A 13 -19.29 5.09 -34.87
CA SER A 13 -18.29 4.75 -33.86
C SER A 13 -18.88 3.70 -32.93
N ALA A 14 -18.39 2.47 -33.01
CA ALA A 14 -18.64 1.48 -31.97
C ALA A 14 -17.83 1.88 -30.74
N ALA A 15 -18.50 2.28 -29.66
CA ALA A 15 -17.86 2.36 -28.35
C ALA A 15 -17.45 0.94 -27.95
N ALA A 16 -16.17 0.72 -27.71
CA ALA A 16 -15.70 -0.53 -27.14
C ALA A 16 -16.20 -0.62 -25.70
N GLU A 17 -17.14 -1.52 -25.45
CA GLU A 17 -17.54 -1.89 -24.09
C GLU A 17 -16.32 -2.51 -23.40
N VAL A 18 -15.77 -1.80 -22.41
CA VAL A 18 -14.78 -2.35 -21.49
C VAL A 18 -15.50 -3.36 -20.62
N THR A 19 -15.51 -4.62 -21.06
CA THR A 19 -15.88 -5.75 -20.23
C THR A 19 -14.87 -5.83 -19.08
N SER A 20 -15.28 -5.38 -17.90
CA SER A 20 -14.55 -5.63 -16.66
C SER A 20 -14.50 -7.14 -16.47
N SER A 21 -13.40 -7.76 -16.90
CA SER A 21 -13.16 -9.16 -16.64
C SER A 21 -13.14 -9.33 -15.11
N ASN A 22 -14.02 -10.20 -14.61
CA ASN A 22 -14.05 -10.58 -13.21
C ASN A 22 -12.87 -11.51 -12.91
N GLN A 23 -11.65 -11.10 -13.29
CA GLN A 23 -10.43 -11.82 -12.97
C GLN A 23 -10.21 -11.70 -11.46
N LEU A 24 -10.55 -12.76 -10.76
CA LEU A 24 -10.17 -12.95 -9.37
C LEU A 24 -8.66 -12.78 -9.27
N LEU A 25 -8.20 -11.77 -8.52
CA LEU A 25 -6.78 -11.56 -8.28
C LEU A 25 -6.16 -12.80 -7.63
N PRO A 26 -4.91 -13.17 -7.98
CA PRO A 26 -4.22 -14.27 -7.31
C PRO A 26 -4.18 -13.98 -5.81
N ARG A 27 -4.59 -14.96 -5.00
CA ARG A 27 -4.65 -14.86 -3.55
C ARG A 27 -3.70 -15.84 -2.89
N LYS A 28 -2.96 -15.40 -1.88
CA LYS A 28 -2.03 -16.21 -1.10
C LYS A 28 -2.29 -16.02 0.40
N SER A 29 -1.90 -17.02 1.19
CA SER A 29 -1.81 -16.88 2.64
C SER A 29 -0.40 -16.49 3.02
N SER A 30 -0.25 -15.63 4.02
CA SER A 30 1.03 -15.38 4.69
C SER A 30 0.92 -15.72 6.19
N ARG A 31 2.03 -15.59 6.93
CA ARG A 31 2.07 -15.78 8.38
C ARG A 31 1.74 -14.51 9.17
N ASN A 32 2.11 -13.34 8.65
CA ASN A 32 2.00 -12.05 9.35
C ASN A 32 1.44 -10.90 8.49
N TRP A 33 1.39 -11.01 7.15
CA TRP A 33 0.95 -9.95 6.24
C TRP A 33 -0.38 -10.23 5.52
N ALA A 34 -1.23 -9.22 5.45
CA ALA A 34 -2.41 -9.18 4.60
C ALA A 34 -2.39 -7.89 3.78
N GLY A 35 -2.85 -7.90 2.53
CA GLY A 35 -2.83 -6.70 1.70
C GLY A 35 -2.67 -7.03 0.23
N ALA A 36 -2.05 -6.10 -0.51
CA ALA A 36 -1.78 -6.26 -1.92
C ALA A 36 -0.30 -6.00 -2.22
N ILE A 37 0.29 -6.88 -3.03
CA ILE A 37 1.69 -6.80 -3.44
C ILE A 37 1.75 -6.77 -4.96
N GLN A 38 2.16 -5.62 -5.49
CA GLN A 38 2.39 -5.40 -6.91
C GLN A 38 3.83 -5.72 -7.26
N ARG A 39 4.01 -6.58 -8.28
CA ARG A 39 5.34 -6.90 -8.81
C ARG A 39 5.67 -6.00 -9.98
N ALA A 40 6.83 -5.37 -9.94
CA ALA A 40 7.40 -4.62 -11.04
C ALA A 40 8.93 -4.70 -10.97
N SER A 41 9.64 -3.86 -11.71
CA SER A 41 11.10 -3.79 -11.65
C SER A 41 11.53 -2.34 -11.53
N GLN A 42 12.61 -2.09 -10.78
CA GLN A 42 13.13 -0.75 -10.53
C GLN A 42 12.09 0.17 -9.88
N ILE A 43 11.32 -0.37 -8.94
CA ILE A 43 10.38 0.40 -8.12
C ILE A 43 11.20 1.41 -7.30
N LYS A 44 10.78 2.67 -7.30
CA LYS A 44 11.47 3.77 -6.62
C LYS A 44 10.55 4.57 -5.71
N TYR A 45 9.25 4.33 -5.77
CA TYR A 45 8.25 5.11 -5.07
C TYR A 45 7.05 4.24 -4.80
N VAL A 46 6.56 4.22 -3.57
CA VAL A 46 5.29 3.61 -3.18
C VAL A 46 4.58 4.54 -2.22
N SER A 47 3.29 4.76 -2.44
CA SER A 47 2.48 5.63 -1.59
C SER A 47 1.04 5.15 -1.49
N ALA A 48 0.39 5.55 -0.40
CA ALA A 48 -1.05 5.52 -0.23
C ALA A 48 -1.48 6.58 0.79
N ILE A 49 -2.79 6.87 0.79
CA ILE A 49 -3.47 7.57 1.86
C ILE A 49 -4.23 6.54 2.69
N LEU A 50 -3.88 6.42 3.96
CA LEU A 50 -4.61 5.61 4.92
C LEU A 50 -5.59 6.50 5.68
N THR A 51 -6.86 6.09 5.74
CA THR A 51 -7.74 6.59 6.80
C THR A 51 -7.50 5.72 8.03
N VAL A 52 -6.94 6.31 9.08
CA VAL A 52 -6.53 5.59 10.30
C VAL A 52 -7.76 4.90 10.92
N PRO A 53 -7.75 3.56 11.07
CA PRO A 53 -8.90 2.83 11.56
C PRO A 53 -9.10 3.05 13.07
N SER A 54 -10.34 2.93 13.53
CA SER A 54 -10.62 2.72 14.95
C SER A 54 -10.38 1.26 15.28
N VAL A 55 -9.31 0.96 16.03
CA VAL A 55 -8.97 -0.40 16.47
C VAL A 55 -9.43 -0.62 17.91
N ASN A 56 -9.98 -1.79 18.21
CA ASN A 56 -10.45 -2.09 19.56
C ASN A 56 -9.24 -2.40 20.50
N PRO A 57 -9.00 -1.60 21.56
CA PRO A 57 -7.86 -1.79 22.46
C PRO A 57 -8.01 -2.95 23.45
N SER A 58 -9.20 -3.55 23.55
CA SER A 58 -9.56 -4.43 24.67
C SER A 58 -8.87 -5.80 24.68
N SER A 59 -8.18 -6.17 23.60
CA SER A 59 -7.57 -7.50 23.45
C SER A 59 -6.08 -7.54 23.83
N GLY A 60 -5.40 -6.39 23.94
CA GLY A 60 -3.93 -6.34 24.05
C GLY A 60 -3.21 -6.83 22.79
N LEU A 61 -3.91 -6.98 21.66
CA LEU A 61 -3.35 -7.34 20.36
C LEU A 61 -2.96 -6.07 19.59
N GLY A 62 -2.09 -6.25 18.59
CA GLY A 62 -1.60 -5.16 17.75
C GLY A 62 -1.91 -5.39 16.27
N ALA A 63 -1.84 -4.31 15.50
CA ALA A 63 -1.91 -4.34 14.04
C ALA A 63 -1.08 -3.19 13.47
N SER A 64 -0.36 -3.43 12.37
CA SER A 64 0.34 -2.37 11.66
C SER A 64 -0.27 -2.11 10.29
N PHE A 65 -0.26 -0.87 9.84
CA PHE A 65 -0.78 -0.46 8.53
C PHE A 65 0.28 0.36 7.80
N TRP A 66 0.82 -0.16 6.70
CA TRP A 66 2.02 0.41 6.10
C TRP A 66 2.10 0.28 4.58
N VAL A 67 2.99 1.07 3.99
CA VAL A 67 3.40 0.96 2.58
C VAL A 67 4.89 0.64 2.51
N GLY A 68 5.30 -0.11 1.49
CA GLY A 68 6.69 -0.56 1.41
C GLY A 68 7.18 -0.91 0.02
N ILE A 69 8.50 -1.01 -0.08
CA ILE A 69 9.24 -1.58 -1.20
C ILE A 69 9.95 -2.85 -0.72
N ASP A 70 9.85 -3.93 -1.51
CA ASP A 70 10.45 -5.26 -1.31
C ASP A 70 9.80 -6.12 -0.22
N GLY A 71 10.56 -6.92 0.54
CA GLY A 71 10.06 -7.84 1.57
C GLY A 71 9.31 -9.09 1.10
N SER A 72 8.69 -9.10 -0.07
CA SER A 72 7.88 -10.23 -0.55
C SER A 72 8.68 -11.25 -1.37
N LYS A 73 9.18 -10.85 -2.54
CA LYS A 73 10.05 -11.65 -3.41
C LYS A 73 11.51 -11.41 -3.02
N CYS A 74 11.87 -10.15 -2.79
CA CYS A 74 13.16 -9.79 -2.22
C CYS A 74 13.10 -9.92 -0.70
N LYS A 75 13.93 -10.80 -0.12
CA LYS A 75 13.93 -11.07 1.33
C LYS A 75 15.07 -10.39 2.09
N ASN A 76 15.91 -9.64 1.38
CA ASN A 76 17.13 -9.07 1.96
C ASN A 76 16.86 -7.77 2.74
N ALA A 77 15.93 -6.95 2.25
CA ALA A 77 15.62 -5.64 2.79
C ALA A 77 14.16 -5.25 2.51
N ILE A 78 13.65 -4.31 3.29
CA ILE A 78 12.35 -3.66 3.13
C ILE A 78 12.51 -2.19 3.48
N LEU A 79 12.10 -1.28 2.60
CA LEU A 79 11.94 0.13 2.97
C LEU A 79 10.45 0.39 3.17
N GLN A 80 10.04 0.76 4.37
CA GLN A 80 8.63 0.82 4.75
C GLN A 80 8.32 1.89 5.80
N THR A 81 7.05 2.32 5.82
CA THR A 81 6.53 3.27 6.81
C THR A 81 5.05 3.10 7.01
N GLY A 82 4.62 3.32 8.25
CA GLY A 82 3.28 2.96 8.67
C GLY A 82 2.83 3.61 9.96
N VAL A 83 1.68 3.12 10.41
CA VAL A 83 1.14 3.38 11.74
C VAL A 83 0.92 2.03 12.42
N ASP A 84 1.53 1.84 13.58
CA ASP A 84 1.26 0.71 14.47
C ASP A 84 0.12 1.06 15.39
N PHE A 85 -0.81 0.14 15.57
CA PHE A 85 -1.67 0.08 16.75
C PHE A 85 -1.06 -0.92 17.73
N ASP A 86 -0.62 -0.44 18.89
CA ASP A 86 -0.14 -1.28 19.99
C ASP A 86 -0.57 -0.69 21.33
N GLN A 87 -0.95 -1.56 22.27
CA GLN A 87 -1.39 -1.19 23.62
C GLN A 87 -2.43 -0.05 23.68
N GLY A 88 -3.32 0.01 22.69
CA GLY A 88 -4.37 1.03 22.58
C GLY A 88 -3.92 2.38 22.05
N SER A 89 -2.67 2.50 21.60
CA SER A 89 -2.09 3.72 21.04
C SER A 89 -1.67 3.50 19.59
N LEU A 90 -1.70 4.60 18.82
CA LEU A 90 -1.28 4.61 17.42
C LEU A 90 0.06 5.33 17.28
N HIS A 91 1.03 4.68 16.64
CA HIS A 91 2.41 5.15 16.55
C HIS A 91 2.88 5.17 15.10
N PRO A 92 3.12 6.36 14.51
CA PRO A 92 3.80 6.48 13.23
C PRO A 92 5.26 6.02 13.31
N TRP A 93 5.72 5.32 12.28
CA TRP A 93 7.06 4.73 12.27
C TRP A 93 7.64 4.62 10.85
N TYR A 94 8.95 4.42 10.76
CA TYR A 94 9.64 4.01 9.54
C TYR A 94 10.65 2.89 9.83
N GLU A 95 11.01 2.15 8.79
CA GLU A 95 12.01 1.08 8.88
C GLU A 95 12.73 0.89 7.55
N TRP A 96 14.01 0.52 7.65
CA TRP A 96 14.75 -0.13 6.58
C TRP A 96 15.20 -1.50 7.09
N PHE A 97 14.36 -2.52 6.96
CA PHE A 97 14.68 -3.89 7.40
C PHE A 97 16.02 -4.32 6.77
N PRO A 98 16.95 -4.95 7.51
CA PRO A 98 16.77 -5.58 8.83
C PRO A 98 17.05 -4.70 10.06
N ASP A 99 17.21 -3.39 9.91
CA ASP A 99 17.27 -2.51 11.09
C ASP A 99 15.94 -2.52 11.85
N ASP A 100 15.98 -2.25 13.15
CA ASP A 100 14.76 -2.08 13.96
C ASP A 100 13.91 -0.90 13.47
N THR A 101 12.60 -1.01 13.69
CA THR A 101 11.61 0.06 13.50
C THR A 101 11.94 1.29 14.35
N LYS A 102 11.81 2.48 13.78
CA LYS A 102 12.16 3.76 14.42
C LYS A 102 11.02 4.76 14.31
N GLN A 103 10.99 5.70 15.25
CA GLN A 103 10.08 6.85 15.22
C GLN A 103 10.72 8.04 14.51
N TYR A 104 9.89 8.88 13.89
CA TYR A 104 10.33 10.14 13.31
C TYR A 104 10.74 11.15 14.38
N GLU A 105 11.74 11.97 14.09
CA GLU A 105 12.13 13.08 14.96
C GLU A 105 11.10 14.22 14.95
N GLN A 106 10.47 14.46 13.79
CA GLN A 106 9.41 15.46 13.68
C GLN A 106 8.12 14.89 14.27
N PRO A 107 7.33 15.72 14.98
CA PRO A 107 6.05 15.29 15.49
C PRO A 107 5.11 14.95 14.33
N ILE A 108 4.53 13.76 14.40
CA ILE A 108 3.48 13.29 13.51
C ILE A 108 2.49 12.51 14.38
N SER A 109 1.24 12.94 14.38
CA SER A 109 0.16 12.25 15.09
C SER A 109 -0.62 11.35 14.14
N ALA A 110 -1.19 10.28 14.71
CA ALA A 110 -2.14 9.41 14.03
C ALA A 110 -3.30 9.12 14.97
N ASN A 111 -4.46 9.72 14.70
CA ASN A 111 -5.68 9.47 15.45
C ASN A 111 -6.71 8.76 14.57
N PRO A 112 -7.63 7.95 15.13
CA PRO A 112 -8.70 7.35 14.35
C PRO A 112 -9.47 8.39 13.53
N GLY A 113 -9.64 8.12 12.24
CA GLY A 113 -10.27 9.02 11.27
C GLY A 113 -9.31 9.97 10.55
N ASP A 114 -8.07 10.13 11.02
CA ASP A 114 -7.07 10.94 10.30
C ASP A 114 -6.76 10.33 8.93
N ARG A 115 -6.53 11.19 7.94
CA ARG A 115 -6.04 10.79 6.61
C ARG A 115 -4.55 10.99 6.55
N ILE A 116 -3.78 9.92 6.53
CA ILE A 116 -2.31 9.96 6.53
C ILE A 116 -1.78 9.49 5.19
N ARG A 117 -1.07 10.36 4.49
CA ARG A 117 -0.28 9.97 3.32
C ARG A 117 1.05 9.38 3.79
N MET A 118 1.28 8.13 3.42
CA MET A 118 2.52 7.39 3.67
C MET A 118 3.26 7.24 2.35
N THR A 119 4.57 7.48 2.35
CA THR A 119 5.39 7.42 1.13
C THR A 119 6.78 6.91 1.45
N VAL A 120 7.24 5.94 0.66
CA VAL A 120 8.64 5.53 0.61
C VAL A 120 9.23 5.77 -0.77
N GLU A 121 10.47 6.25 -0.81
CA GLU A 121 11.20 6.58 -2.03
C GLU A 121 12.59 5.95 -2.01
N ALA A 122 12.90 5.06 -2.95
CA ALA A 122 14.24 4.50 -3.11
C ALA A 122 15.04 5.31 -4.14
N TYR A 123 16.07 6.01 -3.67
CA TYR A 123 17.00 6.77 -4.52
C TYR A 123 18.00 5.85 -5.21
N SER A 124 18.43 4.81 -4.49
CA SER A 124 19.24 3.69 -4.96
C SER A 124 18.82 2.41 -4.21
N PRO A 125 19.39 1.23 -4.54
CA PRO A 125 19.19 0.04 -3.73
C PRO A 125 19.55 0.19 -2.25
N THR A 126 20.40 1.15 -1.86
CA THR A 126 20.94 1.28 -0.49
C THR A 126 20.70 2.66 0.14
N ALA A 127 19.88 3.49 -0.51
CA ALA A 127 19.54 4.82 -0.04
C ALA A 127 18.13 5.22 -0.49
N GLY A 128 17.45 5.98 0.36
CA GLY A 128 16.08 6.40 0.11
C GLY A 128 15.55 7.34 1.17
N ARG A 129 14.24 7.53 1.16
CA ARG A 129 13.52 8.38 2.08
C ARG A 129 12.23 7.70 2.49
N SER A 130 11.91 7.87 3.76
CA SER A 130 10.60 7.57 4.29
C SER A 130 9.91 8.87 4.69
N SER A 131 8.62 9.01 4.42
CA SER A 131 7.86 10.20 4.83
C SER A 131 6.38 9.94 5.07
N MET A 132 5.83 10.72 5.99
CA MET A 132 4.42 10.73 6.34
C MET A 132 3.90 12.17 6.40
N GLU A 133 2.66 12.35 5.97
CA GLU A 133 1.92 13.61 6.06
C GLU A 133 0.52 13.30 6.58
N ASN A 134 0.18 13.82 7.76
CA ASN A 134 -1.18 13.79 8.26
C ASN A 134 -1.95 14.92 7.56
N LEU A 135 -2.78 14.56 6.59
CA LEU A 135 -3.54 15.49 5.75
C LEU A 135 -4.64 16.21 6.53
N SER A 136 -5.04 15.68 7.69
CA SER A 136 -6.06 16.27 8.56
C SER A 136 -5.48 17.40 9.42
N THR A 137 -4.23 17.24 9.87
CA THR A 137 -3.56 18.20 10.78
C THR A 137 -2.53 19.08 10.07
N GLY A 138 -2.02 18.65 8.91
CA GLY A 138 -0.93 19.29 8.17
C GLY A 138 0.47 18.91 8.67
N GLU A 139 0.58 18.07 9.70
CA GLU A 139 1.86 17.58 10.24
C GLU A 139 2.61 16.74 9.21
N LYS A 140 3.94 16.87 9.19
CA LYS A 140 4.81 16.16 8.25
C LYS A 140 6.06 15.66 8.95
N ALA A 141 6.44 14.44 8.65
CA ALA A 141 7.67 13.84 9.11
C ALA A 141 8.38 13.14 7.95
N PHE A 142 9.71 13.17 7.96
CA PHE A 142 10.50 12.44 6.98
C PHE A 142 11.91 12.14 7.51
N VAL A 143 12.52 11.10 6.94
CA VAL A 143 13.90 10.73 7.19
C VAL A 143 14.57 10.31 5.88
N GLU A 144 15.83 10.71 5.69
CA GLU A 144 16.69 10.15 4.64
C GLU A 144 17.54 9.03 5.22
N LEU A 145 17.59 7.91 4.49
CA LEU A 145 18.30 6.70 4.88
C LEU A 145 19.40 6.43 3.83
N LYS A 146 20.62 6.15 4.29
CA LYS A 146 21.81 5.92 3.45
C LYS A 146 22.61 4.74 3.99
N ASN A 147 23.43 4.13 3.14
CA ASN A 147 24.30 2.99 3.48
C ASN A 147 23.54 1.79 4.07
N GLN A 148 22.33 1.54 3.56
CA GLN A 148 21.45 0.48 4.05
C GLN A 148 21.66 -0.84 3.29
N VAL A 149 21.08 -1.93 3.79
CA VAL A 149 21.05 -3.23 3.08
C VAL A 149 20.31 -3.08 1.75
N ALA A 150 20.84 -3.69 0.70
CA ALA A 150 20.35 -3.49 -0.64
C ALA A 150 18.93 -4.05 -0.88
N LEU A 151 18.03 -3.18 -1.31
CA LEU A 151 16.75 -3.48 -1.94
C LEU A 151 16.96 -4.12 -3.32
N CYS A 152 16.04 -4.98 -3.74
CA CYS A 152 15.94 -5.50 -5.09
C CYS A 152 15.08 -4.61 -6.01
N LEU A 153 14.19 -3.80 -5.43
CA LEU A 153 13.27 -2.88 -6.10
C LEU A 153 12.24 -3.60 -6.99
N GLU A 154 11.67 -4.69 -6.49
CA GLU A 154 10.81 -5.62 -7.23
C GLU A 154 9.36 -5.71 -6.72
N ASP A 155 9.12 -5.37 -5.46
CA ASP A 155 7.78 -5.37 -4.85
C ASP A 155 7.37 -3.96 -4.40
N ALA A 156 6.11 -3.59 -4.66
CA ALA A 156 5.42 -2.44 -4.07
C ALA A 156 4.19 -2.93 -3.33
N GLU A 157 4.02 -2.52 -2.09
CA GLU A 157 3.02 -3.14 -1.22
C GLU A 157 2.32 -2.18 -0.26
N TRP A 158 1.08 -2.57 0.08
CA TRP A 158 0.16 -1.88 0.99
C TRP A 158 -0.42 -2.93 1.91
N ILE A 159 0.02 -2.94 3.16
CA ILE A 159 -0.06 -4.10 4.05
C ILE A 159 -0.71 -3.75 5.38
N VAL A 160 -1.52 -4.69 5.86
CA VAL A 160 -1.91 -4.88 7.25
C VAL A 160 -1.05 -6.01 7.81
N GLU A 161 -0.40 -5.77 8.93
CA GLU A 161 0.49 -6.76 9.55
C GLU A 161 0.08 -7.09 10.99
N ASN A 162 0.14 -8.39 11.30
CA ASN A 162 0.08 -8.87 12.68
C ASN A 162 1.46 -8.72 13.33
N ILE A 163 1.57 -7.78 14.26
CA ILE A 163 2.80 -7.44 15.00
C ILE A 163 2.86 -8.07 16.40
N THR A 164 1.86 -8.86 16.80
CA THR A 164 1.84 -9.59 18.07
C THR A 164 1.49 -11.08 17.87
N GLN A 165 1.07 -11.79 18.91
CA GLN A 165 0.66 -13.20 18.80
C GLN A 165 -0.74 -13.38 18.20
N GLY A 166 -1.40 -12.31 17.77
CA GLY A 166 -2.71 -12.30 17.15
C GLY A 166 -3.06 -10.92 16.61
N LEU A 167 -3.90 -10.85 15.58
CA LEU A 167 -4.24 -9.59 14.93
C LEU A 167 -5.33 -8.85 15.71
N ALA A 168 -5.12 -7.56 15.99
CA ALA A 168 -6.16 -6.72 16.57
C ALA A 168 -7.36 -6.59 15.63
N ASP A 169 -8.58 -6.53 16.18
CA ASP A 169 -9.78 -6.25 15.38
C ASP A 169 -9.80 -4.76 15.00
N PHE A 170 -9.35 -4.49 13.77
CA PHE A 170 -9.35 -3.17 13.15
C PHE A 170 -10.62 -2.90 12.32
N GLY A 171 -11.60 -3.81 12.34
CA GLY A 171 -12.80 -3.74 11.51
C GLY A 171 -12.46 -3.80 10.02
N SER A 172 -12.31 -2.64 9.39
CA SER A 172 -11.88 -2.52 7.99
C SER A 172 -10.96 -1.33 7.82
N VAL A 173 -9.91 -1.53 7.02
CA VAL A 173 -8.94 -0.50 6.67
C VAL A 173 -8.85 -0.37 5.16
N ARG A 174 -8.68 0.87 4.68
CA ARG A 174 -8.61 1.20 3.25
C ARG A 174 -7.42 2.10 2.99
N PHE A 175 -6.51 1.61 2.18
CA PHE A 175 -5.48 2.39 1.52
C PHE A 175 -6.07 2.96 0.23
N GLU A 176 -6.08 4.27 0.12
CA GLU A 176 -6.57 5.02 -1.03
C GLU A 176 -5.43 5.65 -1.81
N GLU A 177 -5.72 6.01 -3.06
CA GLU A 177 -4.74 6.62 -3.97
C GLU A 177 -3.44 5.82 -4.08
N VAL A 178 -3.54 4.49 -3.99
CA VAL A 178 -2.37 3.61 -4.02
C VAL A 178 -1.64 3.77 -5.36
N GLU A 179 -0.34 4.06 -5.28
CA GLU A 179 0.49 4.27 -6.45
C GLU A 179 1.89 3.71 -6.20
N TRP A 180 2.47 3.14 -7.24
CA TRP A 180 3.90 2.89 -7.30
C TRP A 180 4.48 3.57 -8.55
N ARG A 181 5.75 3.99 -8.47
CA ARG A 181 6.51 4.50 -9.61
C ARG A 181 7.89 3.85 -9.63
N GLY A 182 8.44 3.69 -10.81
CA GLY A 182 9.74 3.09 -11.03
C GLY A 182 10.37 3.52 -12.35
N GLY A 183 11.58 3.05 -12.61
CA GLY A 183 12.34 3.44 -13.81
C GLY A 183 11.64 3.12 -15.14
N LYS A 184 10.75 2.12 -15.15
CA LYS A 184 10.05 1.64 -16.36
C LYS A 184 8.56 2.01 -16.41
N GLY A 185 8.05 2.80 -15.45
CA GLY A 185 6.66 3.22 -15.46
C GLY A 185 6.10 3.53 -14.07
N ARG A 186 4.77 3.69 -14.05
CA ARG A 186 3.98 3.91 -12.85
C ARG A 186 2.73 3.04 -12.93
N GLY A 187 2.17 2.71 -11.78
CA GLY A 187 0.96 1.91 -11.71
C GLY A 187 0.31 2.03 -10.34
N ASN A 188 -0.62 1.12 -10.09
CA ASN A 188 -1.42 1.08 -8.89
C ASN A 188 -1.62 -0.39 -8.48
N ALA A 189 -2.63 -0.72 -7.67
CA ALA A 189 -2.82 -2.08 -7.18
C ALA A 189 -3.56 -3.02 -8.16
N ARG A 190 -3.89 -2.56 -9.38
CA ARG A 190 -4.51 -3.41 -10.40
C ARG A 190 -3.56 -4.52 -10.82
N GLY A 191 -3.99 -5.77 -10.61
CA GLY A 191 -3.20 -6.96 -10.94
C GLY A 191 -2.23 -7.38 -9.83
N ALA A 192 -2.26 -6.71 -8.68
CA ALA A 192 -1.49 -7.09 -7.51
C ALA A 192 -1.93 -8.48 -7.00
N VAL A 193 -0.99 -9.20 -6.39
CA VAL A 193 -1.31 -10.44 -5.67
C VAL A 193 -1.83 -10.07 -4.29
N ILE A 194 -3.00 -10.59 -3.95
CA ILE A 194 -3.61 -10.40 -2.65
C ILE A 194 -3.02 -11.39 -1.65
N TYR A 195 -2.66 -10.89 -0.47
CA TYR A 195 -2.26 -11.71 0.66
C TYR A 195 -3.32 -11.58 1.76
N ASP A 196 -3.65 -12.69 2.40
CA ASP A 196 -4.48 -12.75 3.59
C ASP A 196 -3.70 -13.41 4.74
N LEU A 197 -4.00 -12.99 5.97
CA LEU A 197 -3.59 -13.66 7.20
C LEU A 197 -4.51 -14.84 7.46
N GLY A 198 -4.31 -15.92 6.70
CA GLY A 198 -5.12 -17.13 6.80
C GLY A 198 -6.62 -16.86 6.73
N LYS A 199 -7.31 -17.07 7.87
CA LYS A 199 -8.76 -16.80 8.02
C LYS A 199 -9.07 -15.56 8.85
N GLU A 200 -8.07 -14.79 9.28
CA GLU A 200 -8.24 -13.59 10.09
C GLU A 200 -8.58 -12.37 9.23
N THR A 201 -8.15 -12.34 7.96
CA THR A 201 -8.39 -11.21 7.05
C THR A 201 -9.08 -11.58 5.74
N ARG A 202 -9.72 -10.55 5.16
CA ARG A 202 -10.16 -10.53 3.77
C ARG A 202 -9.71 -9.25 3.10
N CYS A 203 -8.67 -9.35 2.28
CA CYS A 203 -8.18 -8.24 1.47
C CYS A 203 -8.72 -8.30 0.03
N ARG A 204 -8.81 -7.13 -0.59
CA ARG A 204 -9.11 -6.93 -2.00
C ARG A 204 -8.38 -5.70 -2.51
N ALA A 205 -8.06 -5.69 -3.81
CA ALA A 205 -7.52 -4.53 -4.49
C ALA A 205 -8.37 -4.19 -5.70
N GLU A 206 -8.60 -2.90 -5.87
CA GLU A 206 -9.04 -2.31 -7.13
C GLU A 206 -7.88 -1.50 -7.71
N ALA A 207 -8.14 -0.67 -8.72
CA ALA A 207 -7.07 0.13 -9.32
C ALA A 207 -6.39 1.02 -8.27
N ARG A 208 -7.12 1.95 -7.64
CA ARG A 208 -6.53 2.96 -6.75
C ARG A 208 -6.71 2.66 -5.26
N THR A 209 -7.23 1.49 -4.90
CA THR A 209 -7.52 1.18 -3.50
C THR A 209 -7.16 -0.25 -3.14
N VAL A 210 -6.65 -0.43 -1.92
CA VAL A 210 -6.48 -1.72 -1.27
C VAL A 210 -7.28 -1.68 0.01
N GLU A 211 -8.18 -2.64 0.20
CA GLU A 211 -9.03 -2.72 1.38
C GLU A 211 -8.90 -4.08 2.02
N CYS A 212 -8.71 -4.09 3.34
CA CYS A 212 -8.64 -5.29 4.15
C CYS A 212 -9.66 -5.19 5.26
N SER A 213 -10.35 -6.28 5.54
CA SER A 213 -11.24 -6.39 6.69
C SER A 213 -10.76 -7.51 7.61
N HIS A 214 -10.85 -7.28 8.91
CA HIS A 214 -10.75 -8.32 9.91
C HIS A 214 -12.04 -9.16 9.86
N ILE A 215 -11.91 -10.48 9.74
CA ILE A 215 -13.05 -11.41 9.60
C ILE A 215 -13.07 -12.50 10.69
N GLY A 216 -12.10 -12.46 11.61
CA GLY A 216 -12.01 -13.39 12.74
C GLY A 216 -13.06 -13.09 13.81
N ARG A 217 -14.06 -13.96 13.92
CA ARG A 217 -14.70 -14.33 15.18
C ARG A 217 -14.76 -15.85 15.27
#